data_AF-A0A0Q9KZ11-F1
#
_entry.id   AF-A0A0Q9KZ11-F1
#
_cell.length_a   1.000
_cell.length_b   1.000
_cell.length_c   1.000
_cell.angle_alpha   90.00
_cell.angle_beta   90.00
_cell.angle_gamma   90.00
#
_symmetry.space_group_name_H-M   'P 1'
#
loop_
_entity.id
_entity.type
_entity.pdbx_description
1 polymer ?
#
loop_
_entity_poly.entity_id
_entity_poly.type
_entity_poly.pdbx_seq_one_letter_code
_entity_poly.pdbx_strand_id
1 'polypeptide(L)' 'MSQDLRPQLDEYLSDRCLPATRDELQALLVQRHAPSRVLWELARLPENRRYSDLDQLYAALEAATAPTLPREPY' A
#
# COMPACT_ATOMS: atom_id res chain seq x y z
N MET A 1 14.23 0.74 11.86
CA MET A 1 13.62 1.99 11.36
C MET A 1 12.60 1.62 10.29
N SER A 2 11.36 1.32 10.69
CA SER A 2 10.26 1.19 9.73
C SER A 2 10.00 2.59 9.16
N GLN A 3 10.42 2.83 7.92
CA GLN A 3 10.24 4.16 7.31
C GLN A 3 8.77 4.44 7.07
N ASP A 4 8.34 5.63 7.44
CA ASP A 4 7.00 6.17 7.25
C ASP A 4 6.72 6.34 5.74
N LEU A 5 6.01 5.38 5.14
CA LEU A 5 5.64 5.40 3.71
C LEU A 5 4.43 6.32 3.45
N ARG A 6 3.65 6.62 4.50
CA ARG A 6 2.43 7.43 4.45
C ARG A 6 2.63 8.79 3.77
N PRO A 7 3.61 9.63 4.15
CA PRO A 7 3.81 10.95 3.53
C PRO A 7 4.21 10.87 2.06
N GLN A 8 4.95 9.82 1.67
CA GLN A 8 5.31 9.62 0.26
C GLN A 8 4.08 9.20 -0.55
N LEU A 9 3.24 8.32 -0.02
CA LEU A 9 1.99 7.93 -0.68
C LEU A 9 1.03 9.12 -0.81
N ASP A 10 0.94 9.99 0.19
CA ASP A 10 0.06 11.17 0.19
C ASP A 10 0.42 12.18 -0.92
N GLU A 11 1.72 12.33 -1.26
CA GLU A 11 2.15 13.15 -2.40
C GLU A 11 1.65 12.61 -3.75
N TYR A 12 1.50 11.29 -3.89
CA TYR A 12 1.13 10.66 -5.16
C TYR A 12 -0.35 10.26 -5.24
N LEU A 13 -0.97 9.91 -4.11
CA LEU A 13 -2.35 9.44 -4.03
C LEU A 13 -3.17 10.44 -3.22
N SER A 14 -4.24 10.93 -3.83
CA SER A 14 -5.24 11.71 -3.13
C SER A 14 -6.49 10.85 -2.90
N ASP A 15 -7.32 11.23 -1.93
CA ASP A 15 -8.60 10.57 -1.62
C ASP A 15 -9.50 10.40 -2.87
N ARG A 16 -9.37 11.32 -3.84
CA ARG A 16 -10.07 11.27 -5.14
C ARG A 16 -9.68 10.10 -6.05
N CYS A 17 -8.57 9.42 -5.77
CA CYS A 17 -8.13 8.24 -6.51
C CYS A 17 -8.79 6.95 -6.00
N LEU A 18 -9.61 7.04 -4.96
CA LEU A 18 -10.31 5.92 -4.35
C LEU A 18 -11.82 6.04 -4.61
N PRO A 19 -12.57 4.93 -4.63
CA PRO A 19 -12.16 3.56 -4.33
C PRO A 19 -11.42 2.86 -5.49
N ALA A 20 -10.23 2.31 -5.21
CA ALA A 20 -9.38 1.66 -6.20
C ALA A 20 -8.78 0.34 -5.70
N THR A 21 -8.46 -0.54 -6.63
CA THR A 21 -7.74 -1.80 -6.38
C THR A 21 -6.23 -1.57 -6.34
N ARG A 22 -5.48 -2.56 -5.85
CA ARG A 22 -4.01 -2.51 -5.84
C ARG A 22 -3.44 -2.22 -7.24
N ASP A 23 -3.98 -2.87 -8.27
CA ASP A 23 -3.52 -2.71 -9.64
C ASP A 23 -3.73 -1.29 -10.17
N GLU A 24 -4.93 -0.73 -9.95
CA GLU A 24 -5.24 0.65 -10.30
C GLU A 24 -4.32 1.66 -9.58
N LEU A 25 -4.08 1.44 -8.30
CA LEU A 25 -3.17 2.28 -7.51
C LEU A 25 -1.72 2.15 -7.99
N GLN A 26 -1.27 0.94 -8.34
CA GLN A 26 0.06 0.72 -8.93
C GLN A 26 0.17 1.42 -10.29
N ALA A 27 -0.84 1.32 -11.15
CA ALA A 27 -0.86 2.02 -12.43
C ALA A 27 -0.81 3.54 -12.26
N LEU A 28 -1.50 4.10 -11.27
CA LEU A 28 -1.43 5.53 -10.94
C LEU A 28 -0.05 5.94 -10.44
N LEU A 29 0.56 5.13 -9.57
CA LEU A 29 1.90 5.37 -9.05
C LEU A 29 2.97 5.29 -10.14
N VAL A 30 2.85 4.32 -11.07
CA VAL A 30 3.74 4.21 -12.24
C VAL A 30 3.62 5.45 -13.13
N GLN A 31 2.39 5.89 -13.42
CA GLN A 31 2.16 7.11 -14.21
C GLN A 31 2.74 8.38 -13.54
N ARG A 32 2.73 8.42 -12.21
CA ARG A 32 3.30 9.53 -11.42
C ARG A 32 4.80 9.39 -11.14
N HIS A 33 5.47 8.40 -11.73
CA HIS A 33 6.89 8.12 -11.50
C HIS A 33 7.24 7.96 -10.01
N ALA A 34 6.34 7.33 -9.24
CA ALA A 34 6.58 7.05 -7.84
C ALA A 34 7.82 6.15 -7.65
N PRO A 35 8.51 6.26 -6.51
CA PRO A 35 9.69 5.45 -6.24
C PRO A 35 9.38 3.96 -6.30
N SER A 36 10.30 3.17 -6.86
CA SER A 36 10.14 1.71 -6.97
C SER A 36 9.84 1.04 -5.63
N ARG A 37 10.34 1.59 -4.52
CA ARG A 37 10.03 1.11 -3.17
C ARG A 37 8.54 1.18 -2.84
N VAL A 38 7.86 2.26 -3.21
CA VAL A 38 6.41 2.42 -2.98
C VAL A 38 5.64 1.37 -3.79
N LEU A 39 6.05 1.16 -5.05
CA LEU A 39 5.46 0.13 -5.92
C LEU A 39 5.65 -1.29 -5.37
N TRP A 40 6.83 -1.58 -4.83
CA TRP A 40 7.16 -2.85 -4.17
C TRP A 40 6.31 -3.10 -2.94
N GLU A 41 6.11 -2.09 -2.10
CA GLU A 41 5.28 -2.21 -0.90
C GLU A 41 3.80 -2.42 -1.27
N LEU A 42 3.29 -1.70 -2.28
CA LEU A 42 1.94 -1.97 -2.80
C LEU A 42 1.82 -3.37 -3.39
N ALA A 43 2.85 -3.91 -4.04
CA ALA A 43 2.82 -5.25 -4.63
C ALA A 43 2.60 -6.35 -3.58
N ARG A 44 2.96 -6.11 -2.31
CA ARG A 44 2.74 -7.03 -1.19
C ARG A 44 1.29 -7.08 -0.71
N LEU A 45 0.47 -6.11 -1.13
CA LEU A 45 -0.95 -6.08 -0.80
C LEU A 45 -1.74 -7.12 -1.62
N PRO A 46 -2.88 -7.60 -1.09
CA PRO A 46 -3.77 -8.49 -1.82
C PRO A 46 -4.38 -7.82 -3.06
N GLU A 47 -4.31 -8.50 -4.21
CA GLU A 47 -4.78 -8.01 -5.51
C GLU A 47 -6.30 -7.87 -5.61
N ASN A 48 -7.04 -8.75 -4.93
CA ASN A 48 -8.51 -8.77 -4.94
C ASN A 48 -9.14 -7.85 -3.89
N ARG A 49 -8.35 -7.01 -3.21
CA ARG A 49 -8.85 -6.08 -2.20
C ARG A 49 -9.02 -4.68 -2.81
N ARG A 50 -10.25 -4.16 -2.72
CA ARG A 50 -10.55 -2.77 -3.05
C ARG A 50 -10.40 -1.92 -1.80
N TYR A 51 -9.65 -0.84 -1.92
CA TYR A 51 -9.45 0.14 -0.86
C TYR A 51 -10.42 1.29 -1.10
N SER A 52 -11.28 1.55 -0.12
CA SER A 52 -12.24 2.65 -0.19
C SER A 52 -11.64 3.99 0.19
N ASP A 53 -10.66 3.98 1.10
CA ASP A 53 -10.09 5.16 1.74
C ASP A 53 -8.58 4.93 1.97
N LEU A 54 -7.81 6.03 2.05
CA LEU A 54 -6.35 5.95 2.26
C LEU A 54 -6.00 5.28 3.59
N ASP A 55 -6.81 5.46 4.63
CA ASP A 55 -6.58 4.82 5.93
C ASP A 55 -6.62 3.28 5.83
N GLN A 56 -7.55 2.74 5.04
CA GLN A 56 -7.66 1.31 4.80
C GLN A 56 -6.43 0.75 4.05
N LEU A 57 -5.90 1.54 3.11
CA LEU A 57 -4.67 1.22 2.38
C LEU A 57 -3.46 1.24 3.33
N TYR A 58 -3.33 2.27 4.17
CA TYR A 58 -2.24 2.37 5.15
C TYR A 58 -2.26 1.23 6.15
N ALA A 59 -3.43 0.91 6.72
CA ALA A 59 -3.56 -0.22 7.64
C ALA A 59 -3.13 -1.55 7.00
N ALA A 60 -3.44 -1.75 5.71
CA ALA A 60 -3.03 -2.94 4.98
C ALA A 60 -1.52 -2.98 4.69
N LEU A 61 -0.90 -1.84 4.40
CA LEU A 61 0.55 -1.72 4.21
C LEU A 61 1.32 -1.94 5.52
N GLU A 62 0.82 -1.41 6.63
CA GLU A 62 1.36 -1.65 7.97
C GLU A 62 1.26 -3.14 8.34
N ALA A 63 0.10 -3.76 8.11
CA ALA A 63 -0.10 -5.18 8.34
C ALA A 63 0.81 -6.06 7.45
N ALA A 64 1.05 -5.66 6.20
CA ALA A 64 1.95 -6.36 5.30
C ALA A 64 3.42 -6.19 5.71
N THR A 65 3.80 -5.01 6.22
CA THR A 65 5.15 -4.71 6.72
C THR A 65 5.47 -5.42 8.03
N ALA A 66 4.47 -5.59 8.90
CA ALA A 66 4.66 -6.31 10.14
C ALA A 66 5.19 -7.71 9.83
N PRO A 67 6.35 -8.11 10.42
CA PRO A 67 6.82 -9.47 10.28
C PRO A 67 5.71 -10.36 10.83
N THR A 68 5.08 -11.13 9.95
CA THR A 68 4.14 -12.16 10.36
C THR A 68 4.96 -13.14 11.17
N LEU A 69 4.97 -12.97 12.50
CA LEU A 69 5.52 -13.98 13.39
C LEU A 69 4.79 -15.28 13.02
N PRO A 70 5.49 -16.33 12.58
CA PRO A 70 4.85 -17.62 12.43
C PRO A 70 4.26 -17.95 13.80
N ARG A 71 2.94 -18.07 13.90
CA ARG A 71 2.32 -18.66 15.07
C ARG A 71 2.77 -20.11 15.06
N GLU A 72 3.89 -20.40 15.72
CA GLU A 72 4.33 -21.76 16.02
C GLU A 72 3.18 -22.44 16.75
N PRO A 73 2.55 -23.48 16.16
CA PRO A 73 1.58 -24.28 16.90
C PRO A 73 2.37 -25.07 17.96
N TYR A 74 2.03 -24.84 19.22
CA TYR A 74 2.46 -25.66 20.37
C TYR A 74 1.74 -27.00 20.39
#